data_AF-A0A6L6IKK7-F1
#
_entry.id   AF-A0A6L6IKK7-F1
#
_cell.length_a   1.000
_cell.length_b   1.000
_cell.length_c   1.000
_cell.angle_alpha   90.00
_cell.angle_beta   90.00
_cell.angle_gamma   90.00
#
_symmetry.space_group_name_H-M   'P 1'
#
loop_
_entity.id
_entity.type
_entity.pdbx_description
1 polymer ?
#
loop_
_entity_poly.entity_id
_entity_poly.type
_entity_poly.pdbx_seq_one_letter_code
_entity_poly.pdbx_strand_id
1 'polypeptide(L)'
;MNNHFGKGLMAGLNAARPDSARNVAHFCADYKRGFVLGFSQRMFEKTGDRQLSAWEAGILTRRYGLDKEMVIDFFRENQSAVAVRFFMAGYRLEGQG
;
A
#
# COMPACT_ATOMS: atom_id res chain seq x y z
N MET A 1 -19.98 -2.07 -14.33
CA MET A 1 -19.10 -1.36 -13.37
C MET A 1 -17.88 -2.22 -13.11
N ASN A 2 -16.70 -1.85 -13.62
CA ASN A 2 -15.46 -2.56 -13.31
C ASN A 2 -14.81 -1.90 -12.08
N ASN A 3 -15.04 -2.43 -10.88
CA ASN A 3 -14.41 -1.91 -9.66
C ASN A 3 -12.93 -2.33 -9.61
N HIS A 4 -12.06 -1.56 -10.27
CA HIS A 4 -10.61 -1.84 -10.32
C HIS A 4 -9.97 -1.77 -8.94
N PHE A 5 -10.40 -0.84 -8.09
CA PHE A 5 -9.98 -0.75 -6.71
C PHE A 5 -10.27 -2.05 -5.95
N GLY A 6 -11.51 -2.53 -5.98
CA GLY A 6 -11.91 -3.77 -5.30
C GLY A 6 -11.13 -5.00 -5.79
N LYS A 7 -10.88 -5.10 -7.10
CA LYS A 7 -10.03 -6.16 -7.67
C LYS A 7 -8.60 -6.09 -7.14
N GLY A 8 -8.02 -4.89 -7.09
CA GLY A 8 -6.70 -4.64 -6.50
C GLY A 8 -6.66 -5.02 -5.02
N LEU A 9 -7.66 -4.59 -4.25
CA LEU A 9 -7.78 -4.87 -2.82
C LEU A 9 -7.78 -6.37 -2.53
N MET A 10 -8.60 -7.14 -3.24
CA MET A 10 -8.64 -8.60 -3.09
C MET A 10 -7.34 -9.25 -3.53
N ALA A 11 -6.68 -8.74 -4.57
CA ALA A 11 -5.37 -9.24 -4.99
C ALA A 11 -4.32 -9.01 -3.90
N GLY A 12 -4.27 -7.82 -3.30
CA GLY A 12 -3.36 -7.50 -2.20
C GLY A 12 -3.60 -8.37 -0.96
N LEU A 13 -4.87 -8.56 -0.57
CA LEU A 13 -5.23 -9.43 0.56
C LEU A 13 -4.77 -10.88 0.35
N ASN A 14 -4.89 -11.39 -0.87
CA ASN A 14 -4.49 -12.76 -1.21
C ASN A 14 -3.01 -12.91 -1.58
N ALA A 15 -2.28 -11.82 -1.82
CA ALA A 15 -0.88 -11.84 -2.25
C ALA A 15 0.08 -12.26 -1.13
N ALA A 16 0.77 -13.40 -1.30
CA ALA A 16 1.76 -13.89 -0.33
C ALA A 16 3.01 -12.98 -0.22
N ARG A 17 3.29 -12.23 -1.28
CA ARG A 17 4.41 -11.30 -1.42
C ARG A 17 3.93 -10.08 -2.21
N PRO A 18 4.54 -8.90 -2.03
CA PRO A 18 4.21 -7.75 -2.85
C PRO A 18 4.57 -8.04 -4.31
N ASP A 19 3.73 -7.54 -5.21
CA ASP A 19 3.96 -7.70 -6.64
C ASP A 19 5.10 -6.78 -7.13
N SER A 20 5.70 -7.13 -8.25
CA SER A 20 6.77 -6.35 -8.86
C SER A 20 6.23 -5.08 -9.51
N ALA A 21 7.02 -4.00 -9.50
CA ALA A 21 6.69 -2.73 -10.15
C ALA A 21 6.30 -2.92 -11.63
N ARG A 22 6.99 -3.84 -12.32
CA ARG A 22 6.77 -4.16 -13.74
C ARG A 22 5.41 -4.80 -13.99
N ASN A 23 4.99 -5.72 -13.14
CA ASN A 23 3.70 -6.39 -13.30
C ASN A 23 2.54 -5.43 -12.97
N VAL A 24 2.69 -4.62 -11.92
CA VAL A 24 1.65 -3.65 -11.56
C VAL A 24 1.58 -2.44 -12.50
N ALA A 25 2.62 -2.18 -13.29
CA ALA A 25 2.69 -1.05 -14.23
C ALA A 25 1.54 -1.07 -15.26
N HIS A 26 1.02 -2.25 -15.59
CA HIS A 26 -0.10 -2.42 -16.52
C HIS A 26 -1.47 -2.02 -15.94
N PHE A 27 -1.54 -1.80 -14.63
CA PHE A 27 -2.80 -1.46 -13.95
C PHE A 27 -2.93 0.04 -13.67
N CYS A 28 -4.18 0.49 -13.60
CA CYS A 28 -4.51 1.87 -13.23
C CYS A 28 -4.22 2.18 -11.74
N ALA A 29 -4.22 3.47 -11.40
CA ALA A 29 -3.96 3.95 -10.04
C ALA A 29 -4.93 3.34 -9.01
N ASP A 30 -6.21 3.18 -9.34
CA ASP A 30 -7.21 2.58 -8.45
C ASP A 30 -6.89 1.14 -8.08
N TYR A 31 -6.49 0.33 -9.05
CA TYR A 31 -6.09 -1.06 -8.80
C TYR A 31 -4.84 -1.12 -7.93
N LYS A 32 -3.81 -0.34 -8.28
CA LYS A 32 -2.56 -0.27 -7.50
C LYS A 32 -2.83 0.18 -6.06
N ARG A 33 -3.67 1.21 -5.86
CA ARG A 33 -4.10 1.71 -4.55
C ARG A 33 -4.78 0.60 -3.76
N GLY A 34 -5.75 -0.07 -4.38
CA GLY A 34 -6.42 -1.22 -3.78
C GLY A 34 -5.43 -2.30 -3.34
N PHE A 35 -4.50 -2.69 -4.22
CA PHE A 35 -3.48 -3.69 -3.93
C PHE A 35 -2.63 -3.31 -2.71
N VAL A 36 -2.13 -2.07 -2.67
CA VAL A 36 -1.31 -1.59 -1.54
C VAL A 36 -2.08 -1.68 -0.24
N LEU A 37 -3.32 -1.18 -0.20
CA LEU A 37 -4.16 -1.24 1.00
C LEU A 37 -4.46 -2.67 1.44
N GLY A 38 -4.81 -3.54 0.49
CA GLY A 38 -5.14 -4.94 0.76
C GLY A 38 -3.93 -5.71 1.29
N PHE A 39 -2.76 -5.50 0.70
CA PHE A 39 -1.53 -6.15 1.16
C PHE A 39 -1.11 -5.66 2.56
N SER A 40 -1.26 -4.36 2.82
CA SER A 40 -0.94 -3.77 4.13
C SER A 40 -1.86 -4.30 5.22
N GLN A 41 -3.17 -4.43 4.91
CA GLN A 41 -4.16 -5.00 5.81
C GLN A 41 -3.85 -6.46 6.14
N ARG A 42 -3.56 -7.28 5.12
CA ARG A 42 -3.16 -8.68 5.31
C ARG A 42 -1.93 -8.80 6.19
N MET A 43 -0.92 -7.95 5.99
CA MET A 43 0.26 -7.96 6.84
C MET A 43 -0.09 -7.64 8.29
N PHE A 44 -0.97 -6.67 8.50
CA PHE A 44 -1.41 -6.32 9.86
C PHE A 44 -2.13 -7.50 10.51
N GLU A 45 -2.98 -8.21 9.79
CA GLU A 45 -3.64 -9.42 10.29
C GLU A 45 -2.65 -10.55 10.62
N LYS A 46 -1.54 -10.65 9.88
CA LYS A 46 -0.52 -11.68 10.08
C LYS A 46 0.45 -11.36 11.21
N THR A 47 0.86 -10.10 11.37
CA THR A 47 1.90 -9.69 12.32
C THR A 47 1.36 -9.00 13.58
N GLY A 48 0.15 -8.45 13.51
CA GLY A 48 -0.38 -7.53 14.52
C GLY A 48 0.29 -6.15 14.53
N ASP A 49 1.27 -5.91 13.65
CA ASP A 49 2.10 -4.70 13.68
C ASP A 49 1.62 -3.67 12.64
N ARG A 50 0.90 -2.67 13.13
CA ARG A 50 0.32 -1.61 12.30
C ARG A 50 1.39 -0.66 11.73
N GLN A 51 2.54 -0.53 12.38
CA GLN A 51 3.61 0.38 11.97
C GLN A 51 4.39 -0.21 10.79
N LEU A 52 4.71 -1.49 10.88
CA LEU A 52 5.33 -2.27 9.80
C LEU A 52 4.42 -2.30 8.57
N SER A 53 3.13 -2.57 8.74
CA SER A 53 2.16 -2.51 7.64
C SER A 53 2.10 -1.14 6.97
N ALA A 54 2.14 -0.06 7.73
CA ALA A 54 2.13 1.28 7.19
C ALA A 54 3.44 1.61 6.45
N TRP A 55 4.59 1.20 6.99
CA TRP A 55 5.90 1.39 6.35
C TRP A 55 5.99 0.69 5.00
N GLU A 56 5.57 -0.57 4.94
CA GLU A 56 5.51 -1.35 3.70
C GLU A 56 4.54 -0.75 2.69
N ALA A 57 3.38 -0.25 3.15
CA ALA A 57 2.45 0.47 2.28
C ALA A 57 3.13 1.68 1.62
N GLY A 58 3.97 2.40 2.37
CA GLY A 58 4.76 3.53 1.86
C GLY A 58 5.73 3.11 0.76
N ILE A 59 6.50 2.04 0.99
CA ILE A 59 7.43 1.45 0.02
C ILE A 59 6.69 1.10 -1.27
N LEU A 60 5.60 0.35 -1.17
CA LEU A 60 4.84 -0.11 -2.34
C LEU A 60 4.19 1.06 -3.09
N THR A 61 3.70 2.06 -2.38
CA THR A 61 3.14 3.27 -3.00
C THR A 61 4.18 3.95 -3.88
N ARG A 62 5.42 4.10 -3.40
CA ARG A 62 6.52 4.67 -4.18
C ARG A 62 6.90 3.76 -5.35
N ARG A 63 7.10 2.47 -5.09
CA ARG A 63 7.46 1.44 -6.07
C ARG A 63 6.49 1.37 -7.25
N TYR A 64 5.21 1.59 -6.99
CA TYR A 64 4.15 1.48 -8.00
C TYR A 64 3.86 2.79 -8.74
N GLY A 65 4.61 3.86 -8.41
CA GLY A 65 4.43 5.19 -8.97
C GLY A 65 3.11 5.84 -8.57
N LEU A 66 2.58 5.49 -7.39
CA LEU A 66 1.37 6.08 -6.85
C LEU A 66 1.69 7.41 -6.17
N ASP A 67 0.75 8.35 -6.29
CA ASP A 67 0.74 9.51 -5.42
C ASP A 67 0.48 9.08 -3.97
N LYS A 68 1.31 9.59 -3.05
CA LYS A 68 1.24 9.26 -1.62
C LYS A 68 -0.10 9.65 -0.99
N GLU A 69 -0.75 10.72 -1.46
CA GLU A 69 -2.01 11.21 -0.91
C GLU A 69 -3.15 10.22 -1.15
N MET A 70 -3.08 9.43 -2.23
CA MET A 70 -4.05 8.37 -2.48
C MET A 70 -4.02 7.27 -1.40
N VAL A 71 -2.90 7.03 -0.74
CA VAL A 71 -2.76 5.91 0.21
C VAL A 71 -2.68 6.41 1.66
N ILE A 72 -2.04 7.55 1.91
CA ILE A 72 -1.81 8.08 3.26
C ILE A 72 -3.12 8.42 3.99
N ASP A 73 -4.17 8.78 3.25
CA ASP A 73 -5.48 9.14 3.78
C ASP A 73 -6.08 8.00 4.63
N PHE A 74 -5.93 6.75 4.18
CA PHE A 74 -6.37 5.55 4.91
C PHE A 74 -5.76 5.45 6.32
N PHE A 75 -4.50 5.85 6.47
CA PHE A 75 -3.80 5.84 7.75
C PHE A 75 -4.14 7.05 8.62
N ARG A 76 -4.55 8.17 8.00
CA ARG A 76 -5.03 9.37 8.71
C ARG A 76 -6.42 9.16 9.29
N GLU A 77 -7.33 8.54 8.55
CA GLU A 77 -8.69 8.22 9.03
C GLU A 77 -8.67 7.28 10.25
N ASN A 78 -7.67 6.40 10.34
CA ASN A 78 -7.46 5.51 11.50
C ASN A 78 -6.79 6.19 12.72
N GLN A 79 -6.64 7.53 12.72
CA GLN A 79 -6.07 8.38 13.80
C GLN A 79 -4.67 7.98 14.31
N SER A 80 -3.93 7.13 13.60
CA SER A 80 -2.59 6.72 14.05
C SER A 80 -1.53 7.66 13.48
N ALA A 81 -1.24 8.74 14.20
CA ALA A 81 -0.16 9.67 13.86
C ALA A 81 1.20 8.96 13.68
N VAL A 82 1.41 7.84 14.38
CA VAL A 82 2.60 6.99 14.23
C VAL A 82 2.58 6.23 12.90
N ALA A 83 1.46 5.61 12.51
CA ALA A 83 1.37 4.89 11.24
C ALA A 83 1.64 5.80 10.04
N VAL A 84 1.15 7.04 10.08
CA VAL A 84 1.44 8.06 9.05
C VAL A 84 2.95 8.33 8.94
N ARG A 85 3.67 8.43 10.07
CA ARG A 85 5.13 8.64 10.07
C ARG A 85 5.87 7.45 9.47
N PHE A 86 5.48 6.23 9.81
CA PHE A 86 6.08 5.02 9.25
C PHE A 86 5.81 4.89 7.75
N PHE A 87 4.60 5.19 7.31
CA PHE A 87 4.26 5.27 5.89
C PHE A 87 5.17 6.24 5.14
N MET A 88 5.32 7.47 5.63
CA MET A 88 6.19 8.46 4.99
C MET A 88 7.66 8.03 4.99
N ALA A 89 8.12 7.36 6.04
CA ALA A 89 9.47 6.81 6.11
C ALA A 89 9.70 5.75 5.02
N GLY A 90 8.76 4.82 4.84
CA GLY A 90 8.83 3.80 3.78
C GLY A 90 8.77 4.40 2.38
N TYR A 91 7.86 5.36 2.16
CA TYR A 91 7.72 6.05 0.87
C TYR A 91 9.01 6.79 0.45
N ARG A 92 9.74 7.36 1.42
CA ARG A 92 11.00 8.07 1.16
C ARG A 92 12.19 7.13 0.91
N LEU A 93 12.17 5.92 1.48
CA LEU A 93 13.27 4.96 1.36
C LEU A 93 13.41 4.43 -0.08
N GLU A 94 12.32 4.05 -0.73
CA GLU A 94 12.32 3.58 -2.13
C GLU A 94 12.66 4.67 -3.15
N GLY A 95 12.80 5.94 -2.73
CA GLY A 95 13.25 7.03 -3.60
C GLY A 95 14.78 7.17 -3.69
N GLN A 96 15.54 6.35 -2.97
CA GLN A 96 17.00 6.42 -2.86
C GLN A 96 17.74 5.25 -3.56
N GLY A 97 17.02 4.45 -4.34
CA GLY A 97 17.55 3.32 -5.12
C GLY A 97 17.68 3.62 -6.60
#